data_AF-A0A7S3JYN3-F1
#
_entry.id   AF-A0A7S3JYN3-F1
#
_cell.length_a   1.000
_cell.length_b   1.000
_cell.length_c   1.000
_cell.angle_alpha   90.00
_cell.angle_beta   90.00
_cell.angle_gamma   90.00
#
_symmetry.space_group_name_H-M   'P 1'
#
loop_
_entity.id
_entity.type
_entity.pdbx_description
1 polymer ?
#
loop_
_entity_poly.entity_id
_entity_poly.type
_entity_poly.pdbx_seq_one_letter_code
_entity_poly.pdbx_strand_id
1 'polypeptide(L)'
;MSRGGTSDGEYSSYAAAERCPRITISGELNPMSAEDASFVSGNFILEHAYAEPLLSEKSNQDFRLWRLEPSSVFYVGGFGVKAQWIDPSEYLKAKADIVASGAEALVHELNDEKHSADLEAATKHVLDIHDALKISVVHLDKLGVDFRVERKGNIVEEYRIKYRIPATSVEDAKSELNKLLQEAWEADNGLTFDGSYDVKPAVRKYAQSAS
;
A
#
# COMPACT_ATOMS: atom_id res chain seq x y z
N MET A 1 -3.90 -28.27 36.38
CA MET A 1 -4.80 -28.29 35.22
C MET A 1 -5.40 -26.88 35.12
N SER A 2 -4.68 -25.92 34.52
CA SER A 2 -4.74 -25.53 33.10
C SER A 2 -6.16 -25.32 32.56
N ARG A 3 -6.47 -24.04 32.29
CA ARG A 3 -7.06 -23.44 31.09
C ARG A 3 -6.86 -21.93 31.28
N GLY A 4 -5.98 -21.23 30.56
CA GLY A 4 -5.74 -21.29 29.13
C GLY A 4 -6.70 -20.31 28.46
N GLY A 5 -6.25 -19.07 28.26
CA GLY A 5 -6.97 -18.00 27.59
C GLY A 5 -5.97 -17.03 27.00
N THR A 6 -5.41 -17.42 25.86
CA THR A 6 -4.55 -16.62 24.99
C THR A 6 -5.36 -15.47 24.39
N SER A 7 -4.96 -14.22 24.67
CA SER A 7 -5.54 -12.99 24.14
C SER A 7 -4.75 -12.45 22.94
N ASP A 8 -4.24 -13.34 22.08
CA ASP A 8 -3.29 -12.97 21.01
C ASP A 8 -3.95 -12.76 19.63
N GLY A 9 -5.27 -12.54 19.58
CA GLY A 9 -6.03 -12.49 18.32
C GLY A 9 -6.63 -11.14 17.90
N GLU A 10 -6.80 -10.17 18.80
CA GLU A 10 -7.68 -9.01 18.53
C GLU A 10 -6.98 -7.70 18.20
N TYR A 11 -5.66 -7.59 18.34
CA TYR A 11 -4.93 -6.34 18.07
C TYR A 11 -4.48 -6.16 16.61
N SER A 12 -4.66 -7.17 15.75
CA SER A 12 -4.27 -7.10 14.33
C SER A 12 -5.23 -6.27 13.47
N SER A 13 -6.50 -6.14 13.88
CA SER A 13 -7.55 -5.49 13.07
C SER A 13 -7.47 -3.95 13.07
N TYR A 14 -6.88 -3.33 14.10
CA TYR A 14 -6.83 -1.87 14.22
C TYR A 14 -5.81 -1.24 13.27
N ALA A 15 -4.68 -1.91 13.00
CA ALA A 15 -3.66 -1.37 12.11
C ALA A 15 -4.13 -1.31 10.64
N ALA A 16 -4.86 -2.32 10.18
CA ALA A 16 -5.48 -2.33 8.86
C ALA A 16 -6.63 -1.30 8.74
N ALA A 17 -7.33 -1.00 9.84
CA ALA A 17 -8.45 -0.06 9.83
C ALA A 17 -8.01 1.42 9.70
N GLU A 18 -6.80 1.78 10.15
CA GLU A 18 -6.34 3.18 10.19
C GLU A 18 -5.86 3.70 8.82
N ARG A 19 -5.29 2.84 7.98
CA ARG A 19 -4.95 3.15 6.58
C ARG A 19 -5.99 2.57 5.63
N CYS A 20 -7.19 3.11 5.70
CA CYS A 20 -8.24 2.86 4.72
C CYS A 20 -8.32 4.07 3.77
N PRO A 21 -7.39 4.23 2.81
CA PRO A 21 -7.50 5.30 1.83
C PRO A 21 -8.79 5.10 1.03
N ARG A 22 -9.55 6.17 0.89
CA ARG A 22 -10.84 6.17 0.21
C ARG A 22 -10.87 7.29 -0.80
N ILE A 23 -11.52 7.02 -1.90
CA ILE A 23 -11.82 8.00 -2.94
C ILE A 23 -13.32 8.02 -3.16
N THR A 24 -13.88 9.21 -3.29
CA THR A 24 -15.26 9.44 -3.71
C THR A 24 -15.22 10.19 -5.02
N ILE A 25 -15.87 9.62 -6.03
CA ILE A 25 -15.97 10.19 -7.37
C ILE A 25 -17.44 10.50 -7.60
N SER A 26 -17.76 11.77 -7.87
CA SER A 26 -19.12 12.18 -8.23
C SER A 26 -19.13 12.79 -9.61
N GLY A 27 -20.18 12.54 -10.37
CA GLY A 27 -20.23 12.87 -11.79
C GLY A 27 -21.51 12.42 -12.44
N GLU A 28 -21.56 12.57 -13.76
CA GLU A 28 -22.69 12.14 -14.57
C GLU A 28 -22.44 10.72 -15.07
N LEU A 29 -23.48 9.88 -15.02
CA LEU A 29 -23.45 8.56 -15.63
C LEU A 29 -24.03 8.67 -17.04
N ASN A 30 -23.20 8.41 -18.04
CA ASN A 30 -23.60 8.42 -19.44
C ASN A 30 -23.65 6.99 -20.01
N PRO A 31 -24.62 6.68 -20.89
CA PRO A 31 -24.62 5.40 -21.59
C PRO A 31 -23.38 5.32 -22.48
N MET A 32 -22.74 4.15 -22.50
CA MET A 32 -21.58 3.93 -23.36
C MET A 32 -22.00 3.76 -24.82
N SER A 33 -21.13 4.19 -25.74
CA SER A 33 -21.26 3.86 -27.16
C SER A 33 -21.12 2.35 -27.36
N ALA A 34 -21.68 1.80 -28.44
CA ALA A 34 -21.58 0.37 -28.72
C ALA A 34 -20.12 -0.08 -28.92
N GLU A 35 -19.29 0.77 -29.52
CA GLU A 35 -17.86 0.51 -29.76
C GLU A 35 -17.08 0.44 -28.44
N ASP A 36 -17.26 1.43 -27.56
CA ASP A 36 -16.58 1.45 -26.25
C ASP A 36 -17.06 0.29 -25.37
N ALA A 37 -18.36 -0.04 -25.44
CA ALA A 37 -18.96 -1.11 -24.65
C ALA A 37 -18.33 -2.47 -24.96
N SER A 38 -18.05 -2.78 -26.23
CA SER A 38 -17.39 -4.04 -26.62
C SER A 38 -15.96 -4.14 -26.07
N PHE A 39 -15.20 -3.03 -26.08
CA PHE A 39 -13.85 -3.02 -25.52
C PHE A 39 -13.86 -3.18 -23.99
N VAL A 40 -14.73 -2.41 -23.30
CA VAL A 40 -14.82 -2.45 -21.83
C VAL A 40 -15.40 -3.77 -21.33
N SER A 41 -16.33 -4.39 -22.06
CA SER A 41 -16.88 -5.70 -21.67
C SER A 41 -15.80 -6.78 -21.59
N GLY A 42 -14.79 -6.75 -22.46
CA GLY A 42 -13.68 -7.70 -22.41
C GLY A 42 -12.88 -7.56 -21.10
N ASN A 43 -12.50 -6.33 -20.74
CA ASN A 43 -11.79 -6.06 -19.48
C ASN A 43 -12.65 -6.37 -18.26
N PHE A 44 -13.94 -6.05 -18.31
CA PHE A 44 -14.88 -6.34 -17.23
C PHE A 44 -15.02 -7.85 -17.00
N ILE A 45 -15.08 -8.66 -18.05
CA ILE A 45 -15.16 -10.13 -17.96
C ILE A 45 -13.86 -10.73 -17.42
N LEU A 46 -12.70 -10.20 -17.82
CA LEU A 46 -11.40 -10.66 -17.28
C LEU A 46 -11.33 -10.50 -15.76
N GLU A 47 -11.88 -9.41 -15.22
CA GLU A 47 -11.94 -9.15 -13.79
C GLU A 47 -13.12 -9.87 -13.10
N HIS A 48 -14.24 -10.01 -13.80
CA HIS A 48 -15.49 -10.54 -13.28
C HIS A 48 -16.03 -11.64 -14.19
N ALA A 49 -15.38 -12.80 -14.17
CA ALA A 49 -15.72 -13.93 -15.06
C ALA A 49 -17.21 -14.33 -15.02
N TYR A 50 -17.89 -14.16 -13.87
CA TYR A 50 -19.32 -14.45 -13.73
C TYR A 50 -20.23 -13.54 -14.58
N ALA A 51 -19.72 -12.40 -15.08
CA ALA A 51 -20.49 -11.44 -15.86
C ALA A 51 -20.58 -11.78 -17.35
N GLU A 52 -19.79 -12.75 -17.84
CA GLU A 52 -19.79 -13.14 -19.25
C GLU A 52 -21.20 -13.50 -19.78
N PRO A 53 -22.03 -14.30 -19.09
CA PRO A 53 -23.37 -14.60 -19.56
C PRO A 53 -24.32 -13.39 -19.53
N LEU A 54 -24.02 -12.36 -18.72
CA LEU A 54 -24.85 -11.16 -18.56
C LEU A 54 -24.57 -10.10 -19.63
N LEU A 55 -23.35 -10.10 -20.16
CA LEU A 55 -22.89 -9.17 -21.20
C LEU A 55 -22.94 -9.77 -22.61
N SER A 56 -23.40 -11.02 -22.75
CA SER A 56 -23.60 -11.66 -24.05
C SER A 56 -24.66 -10.95 -24.89
N GLU A 57 -24.59 -11.05 -26.22
CA GLU A 57 -25.57 -10.41 -27.13
C GLU A 57 -27.02 -10.75 -26.81
N LYS A 58 -27.29 -11.93 -26.22
CA LYS A 58 -28.65 -12.38 -25.85
C LYS A 58 -29.20 -11.74 -24.57
N SER A 59 -28.34 -11.24 -23.67
CA SER A 59 -28.69 -10.69 -22.34
C SER A 59 -28.42 -9.18 -22.21
N ASN A 60 -27.74 -8.58 -23.20
CA ASN A 60 -27.38 -7.15 -23.26
C ASN A 60 -28.60 -6.18 -23.31
N GLN A 61 -29.84 -6.69 -23.29
CA GLN A 61 -31.04 -5.86 -23.15
C GLN A 61 -31.33 -5.51 -21.68
N ASP A 62 -30.97 -6.40 -20.75
CA ASP A 62 -31.24 -6.25 -19.31
C ASP A 62 -30.05 -5.63 -18.55
N PHE A 63 -28.85 -5.71 -19.12
CA PHE A 63 -27.61 -5.18 -18.53
C PHE A 63 -26.94 -4.20 -19.48
N ARG A 64 -26.50 -3.06 -18.94
CA ARG A 64 -25.81 -2.01 -19.72
C ARG A 64 -24.59 -1.51 -18.98
N LEU A 65 -23.53 -1.26 -19.73
CA LEU A 65 -22.35 -0.56 -19.21
C LEU A 65 -22.59 0.95 -19.25
N TRP A 66 -22.19 1.60 -18.16
CA TRP A 66 -22.29 3.05 -17.98
C TRP A 66 -20.89 3.61 -17.73
N ARG A 67 -20.65 4.81 -18.26
CA ARG A 67 -19.44 5.57 -18.00
C ARG A 67 -19.74 6.67 -16.99
N LEU A 68 -19.00 6.70 -15.90
CA LEU A 68 -18.97 7.85 -15.00
C LEU A 68 -18.02 8.90 -15.57
N GLU A 69 -18.52 10.10 -15.82
CA GLU A 69 -17.73 11.29 -16.16
C GLU A 69 -17.49 12.10 -14.88
N PRO A 70 -16.25 12.07 -14.31
CA PRO A 70 -15.99 12.71 -13.04
C PRO A 70 -16.14 14.23 -13.11
N SER A 71 -17.00 14.77 -12.26
CA SER A 71 -17.15 16.22 -12.04
C SER A 71 -16.45 16.69 -10.76
N SER A 72 -16.26 15.77 -9.80
CA SER A 72 -15.54 16.04 -8.57
C SER A 72 -14.94 14.75 -8.00
N VAL A 73 -13.76 14.89 -7.42
CA VAL A 73 -12.99 13.78 -6.85
C VAL A 73 -12.50 14.20 -5.47
N PHE A 74 -12.89 13.45 -4.44
CA PHE A 74 -12.47 13.68 -3.07
C PHE A 74 -11.69 12.49 -2.55
N TYR A 75 -10.47 12.73 -2.09
CA TYR A 75 -9.57 11.70 -1.57
C TYR A 75 -9.34 11.88 -0.08
N VAL A 76 -9.37 10.77 0.65
CA VAL A 76 -9.04 10.67 2.07
C VAL A 76 -7.99 9.59 2.23
N GLY A 77 -6.77 9.94 2.67
CA GLY A 77 -5.65 8.99 2.75
C GLY A 77 -5.67 8.02 3.93
N GLY A 78 -6.75 7.98 4.71
CA GLY A 78 -6.84 7.25 5.98
C GLY A 78 -7.03 8.18 7.17
N PHE A 79 -7.12 7.61 8.37
CA PHE A 79 -7.33 8.38 9.59
C PHE A 79 -6.10 9.23 9.93
N GLY A 80 -6.28 10.53 10.19
CA GLY A 80 -5.18 11.45 10.50
C GLY A 80 -4.30 11.85 9.30
N VAL A 81 -4.60 11.36 8.09
CA VAL A 81 -3.92 11.73 6.84
C VAL A 81 -4.69 12.84 6.11
N LYS A 82 -4.01 13.60 5.25
CA LYS A 82 -4.64 14.66 4.46
C LYS A 82 -5.84 14.14 3.66
N ALA A 83 -6.94 14.87 3.76
CA ALA A 83 -8.06 14.80 2.82
C ALA A 83 -7.97 15.99 1.86
N GLN A 84 -8.24 15.76 0.58
CA GLN A 84 -8.16 16.82 -0.43
C GLN A 84 -9.12 16.57 -1.60
N TRP A 85 -9.58 17.67 -2.17
CA TRP A 85 -10.16 17.66 -3.51
C TRP A 85 -9.06 17.49 -4.55
N ILE A 86 -9.34 16.65 -5.55
CA ILE A 86 -8.46 16.41 -6.70
C ILE A 86 -9.16 16.99 -7.93
N ASP A 87 -8.39 17.68 -8.77
CA ASP A 87 -8.90 18.15 -10.06
C ASP A 87 -9.29 16.94 -10.93
N PRO A 88 -10.53 16.87 -11.46
CA PRO A 88 -10.97 15.73 -12.26
C PRO A 88 -10.09 15.47 -13.49
N SER A 89 -9.51 16.51 -14.10
CA SER A 89 -8.61 16.36 -15.25
C SER A 89 -7.25 15.80 -14.85
N GLU A 90 -6.77 16.09 -13.64
CA GLU A 90 -5.57 15.45 -13.08
C GLU A 90 -5.84 13.98 -12.75
N TYR A 91 -6.99 13.69 -12.14
CA TYR A 91 -7.42 12.30 -11.86
C TYR A 91 -7.47 11.46 -13.15
N LEU A 92 -8.07 11.98 -14.22
CA LEU A 92 -8.17 11.28 -15.51
C LEU A 92 -6.81 11.06 -16.20
N LYS A 93 -5.80 11.91 -15.93
CA LYS A 93 -4.43 11.76 -16.46
C LYS A 93 -3.55 10.87 -15.59
N ALA A 94 -3.92 10.71 -14.32
CA ALA A 94 -3.17 9.89 -13.39
C ALA A 94 -3.19 8.42 -13.81
N LYS A 95 -2.16 7.68 -13.41
CA LYS A 95 -2.08 6.23 -13.59
C LYS A 95 -2.08 5.57 -12.23
N ALA A 96 -2.76 4.43 -12.14
CA ALA A 96 -2.65 3.56 -10.98
C ALA A 96 -1.18 3.21 -10.70
N ASP A 97 -0.86 2.96 -9.43
CA ASP A 97 0.50 2.55 -9.07
C ASP A 97 0.80 1.17 -9.68
N ILE A 98 1.98 1.03 -10.29
CA ILE A 98 2.38 -0.20 -11.00
C ILE A 98 2.59 -1.37 -10.04
N VAL A 99 2.83 -1.09 -8.76
CA VAL A 99 3.06 -2.08 -7.71
C VAL A 99 1.75 -2.46 -7.01
N ALA A 100 0.65 -1.73 -7.26
CA ALA A 100 -0.61 -1.91 -6.53
C ALA A 100 -1.14 -3.35 -6.54
N SER A 101 -0.98 -4.08 -7.65
CA SER A 101 -1.44 -5.47 -7.79
C SER A 101 -0.67 -6.47 -6.91
N GLY A 102 0.58 -6.16 -6.55
CA GLY A 102 1.43 -7.03 -5.70
C GLY A 102 1.63 -6.49 -4.28
N ALA A 103 1.24 -5.25 -4.01
CA ALA A 103 1.53 -4.56 -2.76
C ALA A 103 0.97 -5.29 -1.53
N GLU A 104 -0.28 -5.75 -1.58
CA GLU A 104 -0.92 -6.44 -0.44
C GLU A 104 -0.19 -7.75 -0.10
N ALA A 105 0.15 -8.56 -1.11
CA ALA A 105 0.88 -9.81 -0.91
C ALA A 105 2.28 -9.57 -0.33
N LEU A 106 2.98 -8.53 -0.80
CA LEU A 106 4.29 -8.15 -0.27
C LEU A 106 4.21 -7.62 1.17
N VAL A 107 3.21 -6.78 1.48
CA VAL A 107 2.98 -6.30 2.86
C VAL A 107 2.71 -7.48 3.80
N HIS A 108 1.90 -8.44 3.37
CA HIS A 108 1.66 -9.65 4.15
C HIS A 108 2.94 -10.48 4.32
N GLU A 109 3.71 -10.69 3.24
CA GLU A 109 4.98 -11.42 3.29
C GLU A 109 5.95 -10.78 4.28
N LEU A 110 6.10 -9.45 4.29
CA LEU A 110 7.04 -8.72 5.16
C LEU A 110 6.68 -8.75 6.64
N ASN A 111 5.39 -8.86 6.96
CA ASN A 111 4.92 -8.92 8.34
C ASN A 111 4.93 -10.36 8.90
N ASP A 112 5.38 -11.34 8.11
CA ASP A 112 5.62 -12.70 8.57
C ASP A 112 6.80 -12.72 9.57
N GLU A 113 6.73 -13.60 10.58
CA GLU A 113 7.75 -13.74 11.62
C GLU A 113 9.17 -13.91 11.06
N LYS A 114 9.30 -14.56 9.89
CA LYS A 114 10.60 -14.76 9.23
C LYS A 114 11.34 -13.47 8.87
N HIS A 115 10.65 -12.33 8.75
CA HIS A 115 11.23 -11.02 8.41
C HIS A 115 11.36 -10.08 9.62
N SER A 116 10.98 -10.52 10.82
CA SER A 116 11.04 -9.70 12.04
C SER A 116 12.42 -9.08 12.29
N ALA A 117 13.49 -9.88 12.18
CA ALA A 117 14.86 -9.41 12.36
C ALA A 117 15.28 -8.37 11.31
N ASP A 118 14.85 -8.53 10.06
CA ASP A 118 15.13 -7.57 8.98
C ASP A 118 14.45 -6.22 9.26
N LEU A 119 13.19 -6.25 9.71
CA LEU A 119 12.43 -5.05 10.06
C LEU A 119 13.00 -4.35 11.30
N GLU A 120 13.49 -5.10 12.29
CA GLU A 120 14.20 -4.58 13.46
C GLU A 120 15.49 -3.87 13.05
N ALA A 121 16.30 -4.51 12.21
CA ALA A 121 17.53 -3.92 11.69
C ALA A 121 17.23 -2.63 10.91
N ALA A 122 16.23 -2.65 10.02
CA ALA A 122 15.82 -1.46 9.26
C ALA A 122 15.34 -0.34 10.18
N THR A 123 14.52 -0.65 11.19
CA THR A 123 14.05 0.35 12.16
C THR A 123 15.20 0.97 12.95
N LYS A 124 16.17 0.15 13.35
CA LYS A 124 17.35 0.59 14.10
C LYS A 124 18.29 1.47 13.27
N HIS A 125 18.64 1.02 12.07
CA HIS A 125 19.73 1.63 11.29
C HIS A 125 19.24 2.63 10.24
N VAL A 126 18.02 2.46 9.73
CA VAL A 126 17.44 3.38 8.74
C VAL A 126 16.62 4.48 9.42
N LEU A 127 15.82 4.13 10.42
CA LEU A 127 14.96 5.10 11.14
C LEU A 127 15.62 5.70 12.39
N ASP A 128 16.76 5.16 12.83
CA ASP A 128 17.46 5.54 14.07
C ASP A 128 16.57 5.36 15.32
N ILE A 129 15.75 4.30 15.34
CA ILE A 129 14.84 3.97 16.46
C ILE A 129 15.30 2.68 17.13
N HIS A 130 15.75 2.78 18.38
CA HIS A 130 16.35 1.68 19.14
C HIS A 130 15.43 1.06 20.20
N ASP A 131 14.26 1.65 20.44
CA ASP A 131 13.31 1.29 21.49
C ASP A 131 11.92 0.93 20.93
N ALA A 132 11.88 0.47 19.69
CA ALA A 132 10.69 -0.10 19.08
C ALA A 132 10.24 -1.34 19.86
N LEU A 133 8.95 -1.41 20.17
CA LEU A 133 8.30 -2.58 20.79
C LEU A 133 7.63 -3.48 19.75
N LYS A 134 7.11 -2.88 18.68
CA LYS A 134 6.49 -3.60 17.57
C LYS A 134 6.68 -2.81 16.28
N ILE A 135 6.96 -3.53 15.20
CA ILE A 135 7.22 -2.99 13.88
C ILE A 135 6.31 -3.72 12.91
N SER A 136 5.70 -2.99 11.99
CA SER A 136 4.93 -3.58 10.89
C SER A 136 5.07 -2.72 9.64
N VAL A 137 5.05 -3.36 8.48
CA VAL A 137 4.88 -2.69 7.20
C VAL A 137 3.38 -2.51 6.97
N VAL A 138 2.95 -1.29 6.66
CA VAL A 138 1.51 -0.98 6.50
C VAL A 138 1.13 -0.64 5.06
N HIS A 139 2.09 -0.26 4.23
CA HIS A 139 1.87 0.04 2.83
C HIS A 139 3.18 0.04 2.06
N LEU A 140 3.11 -0.16 0.76
CA LEU A 140 4.19 0.11 -0.17
C LEU A 140 3.62 0.46 -1.54
N ASP A 141 4.38 1.23 -2.31
CA ASP A 141 4.08 1.63 -3.68
C ASP A 141 5.41 1.76 -4.45
N LYS A 142 5.36 2.17 -5.73
CA LYS A 142 6.57 2.26 -6.57
C LYS A 142 7.68 3.17 -6.03
N LEU A 143 7.39 4.07 -5.07
CA LEU A 143 8.35 5.02 -4.53
C LEU A 143 8.95 4.58 -3.19
N GLY A 144 8.41 3.56 -2.52
CA GLY A 144 8.91 3.14 -1.22
C GLY A 144 7.93 2.37 -0.36
N VAL A 145 8.29 2.25 0.92
CA VAL A 145 7.61 1.43 1.93
C VAL A 145 7.30 2.25 3.18
N ASP A 146 6.18 1.93 3.82
CA ASP A 146 5.70 2.59 5.03
C ASP A 146 5.76 1.65 6.23
N PHE A 147 6.58 2.04 7.22
CA PHE A 147 6.75 1.35 8.49
C PHE A 147 5.89 2.01 9.54
N ARG A 148 5.23 1.19 10.36
CA ARG A 148 4.57 1.60 11.59
C ARG A 148 5.36 1.04 12.77
N VAL A 149 5.72 1.92 13.68
CA VAL A 149 6.55 1.61 14.85
C VAL A 149 5.79 1.99 16.11
N GLU A 150 5.56 1.00 16.97
CA GLU A 150 4.98 1.18 18.31
C GLU A 150 6.12 1.24 19.34
N ARG A 151 6.09 2.24 20.23
CA ARG A 151 7.10 2.47 21.27
C ARG A 151 6.44 2.56 22.64
N LYS A 152 7.27 2.56 23.69
CA LYS A 152 6.79 2.71 25.08
C LYS A 152 5.91 3.95 25.24
N GLY A 153 4.87 3.83 26.06
CA GLY A 153 3.92 4.92 26.30
C GLY A 153 2.83 5.06 25.24
N ASN A 154 2.51 3.98 24.50
CA ASN A 154 1.49 3.95 23.45
C ASN A 154 1.77 4.92 22.30
N ILE A 155 3.04 5.24 22.07
CA ILE A 155 3.47 6.07 20.95
C ILE A 155 3.45 5.20 19.70
N VAL A 156 2.58 5.55 18.74
CA VAL A 156 2.52 4.93 17.42
C VAL A 156 2.95 5.98 16.40
N GLU A 157 3.96 5.64 15.60
CA GLU A 157 4.56 6.53 14.61
C GLU A 157 4.66 5.82 13.28
N GLU A 158 4.47 6.57 12.19
CA GLU A 158 4.61 6.04 10.84
C GLU A 158 5.70 6.76 10.04
N TYR A 159 6.49 5.96 9.34
CA TYR A 159 7.69 6.38 8.61
C TYR A 159 7.63 5.86 7.18
N ARG A 160 7.76 6.77 6.22
CA ARG A 160 8.04 6.46 4.82
C ARG A 160 9.53 6.32 4.63
N ILE A 161 9.95 5.18 4.10
CA ILE A 161 11.30 4.98 3.57
C ILE A 161 11.19 4.96 2.05
N LYS A 162 11.86 5.91 1.38
CA LYS A 162 11.88 5.94 -0.08
C LYS A 162 12.86 4.90 -0.62
N TYR A 163 12.47 4.23 -1.70
CA TYR A 163 13.44 3.48 -2.51
C TYR A 163 14.48 4.44 -3.07
N ARG A 164 15.69 3.93 -3.32
CA ARG A 164 16.76 4.71 -3.95
C ARG A 164 16.37 5.08 -5.38
N ILE A 165 15.74 4.13 -6.06
CA ILE A 165 15.21 4.30 -7.41
C ILE A 165 13.73 3.91 -7.40
N PRO A 166 12.84 4.70 -8.03
CA PRO A 166 11.45 4.29 -8.22
C PRO A 166 11.35 2.96 -8.95
N ALA A 167 10.59 2.02 -8.38
CA ALA A 167 10.33 0.73 -8.98
C ALA A 167 9.49 0.88 -10.26
N THR A 168 9.74 0.03 -11.25
CA THR A 168 8.98 0.01 -12.50
C THR A 168 8.12 -1.24 -12.67
N SER A 169 8.22 -2.18 -11.72
CA SER A 169 7.46 -3.42 -11.62
C SER A 169 7.33 -3.86 -10.15
N VAL A 170 6.52 -4.88 -9.89
CA VAL A 170 6.41 -5.50 -8.56
C VAL A 170 7.74 -6.17 -8.18
N GLU A 171 8.40 -6.80 -9.15
CA GLU A 171 9.70 -7.45 -8.98
C GLU A 171 10.80 -6.44 -8.65
N ASP A 172 10.79 -5.28 -9.30
CA ASP A 172 11.70 -4.18 -8.97
C ASP A 172 11.47 -3.67 -7.55
N ALA A 173 10.20 -3.51 -7.14
CA ALA A 173 9.87 -3.07 -5.78
C ALA A 173 10.36 -4.09 -4.74
N LYS A 174 10.20 -5.39 -5.00
CA LYS A 174 10.76 -6.46 -4.16
C LYS A 174 12.29 -6.40 -4.13
N SER A 175 12.94 -6.11 -5.25
CA SER A 175 14.40 -5.95 -5.31
C SER A 175 14.89 -4.74 -4.49
N GLU A 176 14.27 -3.57 -4.65
CA GLU A 176 14.63 -2.35 -3.90
C GLU A 176 14.39 -2.53 -2.40
N LEU A 177 13.32 -3.23 -2.02
CA LEU A 177 13.06 -3.57 -0.64
C LEU A 177 14.10 -4.54 -0.07
N ASN A 178 14.47 -5.59 -0.80
CA ASN A 178 15.50 -6.53 -0.35
C ASN A 178 16.86 -5.83 -0.17
N LYS A 179 17.21 -4.89 -1.06
CA LYS A 179 18.43 -4.06 -0.90
C LYS A 179 18.36 -3.23 0.38
N LEU A 180 17.23 -2.58 0.65
CA LEU A 180 17.02 -1.81 1.88
C LEU A 180 17.22 -2.67 3.13
N LEU A 181 16.62 -3.85 3.18
CA LEU A 181 16.71 -4.76 4.32
C LEU A 181 18.13 -5.34 4.47
N GLN A 182 18.77 -5.69 3.36
CA GLN A 182 20.15 -6.18 3.33
C GLN A 182 21.12 -5.12 3.87
N GLU A 183 21.00 -3.86 3.44
CA GLU A 183 21.82 -2.74 3.94
C GLU A 183 21.66 -2.58 5.47
N ALA A 184 20.43 -2.69 5.97
CA ALA A 184 20.17 -2.58 7.39
C ALA A 184 20.75 -3.75 8.19
N TRP A 185 20.65 -4.97 7.65
CA TRP A 185 21.26 -6.16 8.23
C TRP A 185 22.80 -6.06 8.27
N GLU A 186 23.42 -5.57 7.19
CA GLU A 186 24.87 -5.34 7.14
C GLU A 186 25.33 -4.36 8.22
N ALA A 187 24.61 -3.23 8.36
CA ALA A 187 24.87 -2.25 9.41
C ALA A 187 24.74 -2.84 10.82
N ASP A 188 23.76 -3.73 11.05
CA ASP A 188 23.56 -4.37 12.35
C ASP A 188 24.68 -5.36 12.72
N ASN A 189 25.29 -5.98 11.71
CA ASN A 189 26.41 -6.90 11.89
C ASN A 189 27.79 -6.20 11.83
N GLY A 190 27.83 -4.87 11.75
CA GLY A 190 29.07 -4.10 11.66
C GLY A 190 29.85 -4.38 10.37
N LEU A 191 29.16 -4.84 9.31
CA LEU A 191 29.75 -5.07 8.01
C LEU A 191 29.70 -3.77 7.20
N THR A 192 30.88 -3.30 6.79
CA THR A 192 31.02 -2.17 5.86
C THR A 192 31.55 -2.72 4.54
N PHE A 193 30.74 -2.63 3.47
CA PHE A 193 31.17 -3.02 2.13
C PHE A 193 31.72 -1.82 1.36
N ASP A 194 32.69 -2.04 0.48
CA ASP A 194 33.10 -1.03 -0.52
C ASP A 194 31.96 -0.90 -1.54
N GLY A 195 31.36 0.29 -1.62
CA GLY A 195 30.07 0.51 -2.29
C GLY A 195 28.84 0.30 -1.40
N SER A 196 29.02 0.07 -0.09
CA SER A 196 27.94 0.33 0.87
C SER A 196 27.52 1.78 0.71
N TYR A 197 26.22 1.99 0.60
CA TYR A 197 25.69 3.29 0.27
C TYR A 197 25.88 4.22 1.48
N ASP A 198 26.93 5.05 1.47
CA ASP A 198 27.28 6.03 2.52
C ASP A 198 26.11 6.94 2.94
N VAL A 199 25.07 7.03 2.11
CA VAL A 199 23.88 7.84 2.34
C VAL A 199 22.68 6.93 2.61
N LYS A 200 22.10 7.07 3.82
CA LYS A 200 20.84 6.45 4.21
C LYS A 200 19.71 6.81 3.23
N PRO A 201 18.75 5.91 2.99
CA PRO A 201 17.58 6.24 2.17
C PRO A 201 16.81 7.41 2.79
N ALA A 202 16.13 8.18 1.93
CA ALA A 202 15.36 9.33 2.39
C ALA A 202 14.14 8.88 3.21
N VAL A 203 14.06 9.33 4.46
CA VAL A 203 12.97 9.02 5.39
C VAL A 203 12.05 10.22 5.57
N ARG A 204 10.73 9.98 5.62
CA ARG A 204 9.74 10.98 6.00
C ARG A 204 8.81 10.43 7.08
N LYS A 205 8.68 11.15 8.20
CA LYS A 205 7.70 10.83 9.25
C LYS A 205 6.32 11.42 8.89
N TYR A 206 5.24 10.64 8.96
CA TYR A 206 3.89 11.11 8.59
C TYR A 206 3.12 11.74 9.73
N ALA A 207 3.09 11.12 10.91
CA ALA A 207 2.43 11.64 12.12
C ALA A 207 2.88 10.86 13.38
N GLN A 208 2.67 11.47 14.54
CA GLN A 208 2.74 10.84 15.86
C GLN A 208 1.32 10.83 16.42
N SER A 209 0.85 9.70 16.96
CA SER A 209 -0.39 9.69 17.74
C SER A 209 -0.26 10.67 18.90
N ALA A 210 -1.23 11.58 19.07
CA ALA A 210 -1.24 12.47 20.22
C ALA A 210 -1.30 11.64 21.51
N SER A 211 -0.34 11.87 22.39
CA SER A 211 -0.25 11.32 23.75
C SER A 211 -1.46 11.69 24.60
#